data_AF-A0AAW5B3N4-F1
#
_entry.id   AF-A0AAW5B3N4-F1
#
_cell.length_a   1.000
_cell.length_b   1.000
_cell.length_c   1.000
_cell.angle_alpha   90.00
_cell.angle_beta   90.00
_cell.angle_gamma   90.00
#
_symmetry.space_group_name_H-M   'P 1'
#
loop_
_entity.id
_entity.type
_entity.pdbx_description
1 polymer ?
#
loop_
_entity_poly.entity_id
_entity_poly.type
_entity_poly.pdbx_seq_one_letter_code
_entity_poly.pdbx_strand_id
1 'polypeptide(L)' 'MGRDEHRNSKNNFLAQTPKNLKDSDGLDIEFSKELADKEDLEAQARSKAADHRARKK' A
#
# COMPACT_ATOMS: atom_id res chain seq x y z
N MET A 1 7.27 -22.67 15.05
CA MET A 1 7.74 -21.81 13.94
C MET A 1 6.98 -20.48 14.02
N GLY A 2 7.48 -19.54 14.82
CA GLY A 2 6.88 -18.21 15.01
C GLY A 2 7.53 -17.21 14.07
N ARG A 3 6.75 -16.62 13.17
CA ARG A 3 7.22 -15.76 12.08
C ARG A 3 7.17 -14.27 12.45
N ASP A 4 7.40 -13.93 13.71
CA ASP A 4 7.15 -12.55 14.20
C ASP A 4 8.31 -11.91 14.99
N GLU A 5 9.48 -12.56 15.05
CA GLU A 5 10.63 -12.04 15.82
C GLU A 5 11.47 -10.99 15.06
N HIS A 6 11.17 -10.72 13.79
CA HIS A 6 12.03 -9.88 12.94
C HIS A 6 11.62 -8.40 12.86
N ARG A 7 10.58 -7.96 13.56
CA ARG A 7 10.06 -6.59 13.38
C ARG A 7 10.83 -5.49 14.13
N ASN A 8 11.73 -5.84 15.06
CA ASN A 8 12.23 -4.87 16.04
C ASN A 8 13.77 -4.77 16.15
N SER A 9 14.50 -4.88 15.04
CA SER A 9 15.92 -4.50 15.03
C SER A 9 16.07 -3.04 14.58
N LYS A 10 16.12 -2.11 15.54
CA LYS A 10 16.26 -0.68 15.25
C LYS A 10 17.66 -0.24 14.80
N ASN A 11 18.69 -1.11 14.86
CA ASN A 11 20.07 -0.74 14.52
C ASN A 11 20.89 -1.94 13.98
N ASN A 12 20.63 -2.38 12.73
CA ASN A 12 21.46 -3.39 12.06
C ASN A 12 22.73 -2.75 11.49
N PHE A 13 23.82 -2.79 12.26
CA PHE A 13 25.16 -2.33 11.84
C PHE A 13 25.73 -3.14 10.66
N LEU A 14 25.36 -4.42 10.54
CA LEU A 14 25.74 -5.32 9.44
C LEU A 14 24.75 -5.34 8.27
N ALA A 15 23.86 -4.34 8.16
CA ALA A 15 22.95 -4.31 7.03
C ALA A 15 23.73 -4.19 5.70
N GLN A 16 23.57 -5.19 4.84
CA GLN A 16 24.22 -5.25 3.53
C GLN A 16 23.67 -4.20 2.54
N THR A 17 22.45 -3.73 2.76
CA THR A 17 21.83 -2.67 1.97
C THR A 17 22.13 -1.30 2.57
N PRO A 18 22.67 -0.34 1.77
CA PRO A 18 22.91 1.02 2.24
C PRO A 18 21.58 1.70 2.59
N LYS A 19 21.58 2.59 3.59
CA LYS A 19 20.36 3.16 4.21
C LYS A 19 19.41 3.79 3.19
N ASN A 20 19.95 4.51 2.21
CA ASN A 20 19.21 5.17 1.13
C ASN A 20 18.51 4.21 0.14
N LEU A 21 18.86 2.92 0.14
CA LEU A 21 18.18 1.88 -0.66
C LEU A 21 17.21 1.02 0.16
N LYS A 22 17.10 1.28 1.47
CA LYS A 22 16.08 0.65 2.32
C LYS A 22 14.73 1.37 2.19
N ASP A 23 14.78 2.64 1.83
CA ASP A 23 13.63 3.56 1.80
C ASP A 23 13.02 3.70 0.39
N SER A 24 13.47 2.92 -0.61
CA SER A 24 12.49 2.55 -1.65
C SER A 24 11.55 1.62 -0.93
N ASP A 25 10.49 2.16 -0.33
CA ASP A 25 9.66 1.57 0.73
C ASP A 25 9.03 0.21 0.38
N GLY A 26 9.35 -0.38 -0.78
CA GLY A 26 8.70 -1.58 -1.29
C GLY A 26 7.20 -1.37 -1.43
N LEU A 27 6.79 -0.11 -1.56
CA LEU A 27 5.40 0.26 -1.80
C LEU A 27 5.11 -0.14 -3.23
N ASP A 28 4.55 -1.34 -3.37
CA ASP A 28 3.84 -1.74 -4.56
C ASP A 28 2.67 -0.75 -4.71
N ILE A 29 2.82 0.26 -5.55
CA ILE A 29 1.74 1.23 -5.80
C ILE A 29 0.76 0.56 -6.76
N GLU A 30 -0.31 -0.07 -6.24
CA GLU A 30 -1.25 -0.82 -7.07
C GLU A 30 -2.24 0.08 -7.83
N PHE A 31 -2.45 1.31 -7.36
CA PHE A 31 -3.31 2.29 -8.01
C PHE A 31 -2.65 3.68 -7.99
N SER A 32 -2.42 4.24 -9.18
CA SER A 32 -2.00 5.64 -9.34
C SER A 32 -3.06 6.42 -10.11
N LYS A 33 -3.50 7.54 -9.52
CA LYS A 33 -4.56 8.37 -10.11
C LYS A 33 -4.15 9.01 -11.44
N GLU A 34 -2.86 9.20 -11.67
CA GLU A 34 -2.32 9.79 -12.91
C GLU A 34 -2.32 8.80 -14.08
N LEU A 35 -2.22 7.49 -13.80
CA LEU A 35 -2.30 6.44 -14.80
C LEU A 35 -3.73 5.91 -14.99
N ALA A 36 -4.61 6.18 -14.03
CA ALA A 36 -6.00 5.76 -14.06
C ALA A 36 -6.71 6.31 -15.30
N ASP A 37 -7.37 5.42 -16.03
CA ASP A 37 -8.18 5.81 -17.16
C ASP A 37 -9.58 6.28 -16.72
N LYS A 38 -10.42 6.62 -17.70
CA LYS A 38 -11.78 7.08 -17.41
C LYS A 38 -12.62 5.97 -16.75
N GLU A 39 -12.42 4.72 -17.13
CA GLU A 39 -13.18 3.59 -16.61
C GLU A 39 -12.84 3.32 -15.15
N ASP A 40 -11.57 3.40 -14.78
CA ASP A 40 -11.08 3.28 -13.41
C ASP A 40 -11.75 4.30 -12.47
N LEU A 41 -11.82 5.56 -12.91
CA LEU A 41 -12.44 6.63 -12.14
C LEU A 41 -13.95 6.42 -11.97
N GLU A 42 -14.63 5.99 -13.03
CA GLU A 42 -16.07 5.68 -12.96
C GLU A 42 -16.35 4.45 -12.07
N ALA A 43 -15.50 3.43 -12.12
CA ALA A 43 -15.62 2.25 -11.26
C ALA A 43 -15.48 2.62 -9.78
N GLN A 44 -14.50 3.47 -9.43
CA GLN A 44 -14.35 3.98 -8.08
C GLN A 44 -15.57 4.79 -7.62
N ALA A 45 -16.14 5.63 -8.50
CA ALA A 45 -17.33 6.41 -8.18
C ALA A 45 -18.55 5.51 -7.94
N ARG A 46 -18.75 4.48 -8.77
CA ARG A 46 -19.83 3.49 -8.59
C ARG A 46 -19.67 2.71 -7.28
N SER A 47 -18.46 2.29 -6.96
CA SER A 47 -18.15 1.58 -5.72
C SER A 47 -18.51 2.43 -4.49
N LYS A 48 -18.05 3.70 -4.44
CA LYS A 48 -18.39 4.63 -3.35
C LYS A 48 -19.89 4.85 -3.19
N ALA A 49 -20.64 4.94 -4.29
CA ALA A 49 -22.09 5.08 -4.26
C ALA A 49 -22.79 3.82 -3.73
N ALA A 50 -22.28 2.63 -4.05
CA ALA A 50 -22.79 1.37 -3.51
C ALA A 50 -22.55 1.27 -2.00
N ASP A 51 -21.34 1.58 -1.53
CA ASP A 51 -21.02 1.60 -0.10
C ASP A 51 -21.90 2.57 0.66
N HIS A 52 -22.16 3.76 0.11
CA HIS A 52 -23.03 4.73 0.75
C HIS A 52 -24.48 4.24 0.86
N ARG A 53 -24.96 3.44 -0.10
CA ARG A 53 -26.27 2.79 -0.03
C ARG A 53 -26.28 1.69 1.02
N ALA A 54 -25.24 0.85 1.06
CA ALA A 54 -25.13 -0.25 2.02
C ALA A 54 -25.07 0.26 3.46
N ARG A 55 -24.35 1.35 3.72
CA ARG A 55 -24.22 1.96 5.06
C ARG A 55 -25.47 2.69 5.54
N LYS A 56 -26.39 3.03 4.65
CA LYS A 56 -27.68 3.68 4.97
C LYS A 56 -28.78 2.67 5.35
N LYS A 57 -28.50 1.38 5.21
CA LYS A 57 -29.40 0.28 5.55
C LYS A 57 -29.06 -0.26 6.93
#